data_AF-A0AAJ4XAY6-F1
#
_entry.id   AF-A0AAJ4XAY6-F1
#
_cell.length_a   1.000
_cell.length_b   1.000
_cell.length_c   1.000
_cell.angle_alpha   90.00
_cell.angle_beta   90.00
_cell.angle_gamma   90.00
#
_symmetry.space_group_name_H-M   'P 1'
#
loop_
_entity.id
_entity.type
_entity.pdbx_description
1 polymer ?
#
loop_
_entity_poly.entity_id
_entity_poly.type
_entity_poly.pdbx_seq_one_letter_code
_entity_poly.pdbx_strand_id
1 'polypeptide(L)'
;MGNLRTKDLSKIGYQNDQLRSLVINIASKNFKHHSKQELLDLLVEIKNNPEAFLENEETKKIAEKIIGKVKEQNFKVYELREEPIPCKIYGSKGIESSAKKQMEIACMLPVSVQGALMPDAHMGFGLPIGGVLATEQAIIPYAVGMDIGCRMALSILDAAAGFTKKYEYQIVQAIKNHTHFGMEGGLEIRQDHEILDHSLFNELPFLKPLRGKAARQLGTSGNGNHFVEFGEIELMENNGLGLEPKVYTALLTHSGSRGLGAAIAKQYTQIAMESCKLPRHAQQLAWLDMESEAGQEYWLAMNLAGDYAKACHDRIHKNLLSALGLKAMAMVENHHNFAWKDVLSDGKETIIHRKGATPAHQGELGIIPGSMTTAAYLVSGRGIENALNSASHGSGRAMSRQKANDNMTNSAMKKLISSANVKLIGGSVEENPLAYKDIEQVMLSQRELVDIQGKFIPKIVRMHKE
;
A
#
# COMPACT_ATOMS: atom_id res chain seq x y z
N MET A 1 9.87 -11.89 -48.04
CA MET A 1 8.84 -11.44 -47.07
C MET A 1 9.11 -9.99 -46.70
N GLY A 2 8.14 -9.10 -46.92
CA GLY A 2 8.34 -7.67 -46.75
C GLY A 2 8.20 -7.24 -45.30
N ASN A 3 9.30 -7.14 -44.55
CA ASN A 3 9.25 -6.53 -43.22
C ASN A 3 8.86 -5.05 -43.33
N LEU A 4 7.65 -4.73 -42.86
CA LEU A 4 7.14 -3.36 -42.75
C LEU A 4 7.92 -2.64 -41.65
N ARG A 5 8.65 -1.57 -41.98
CA ARG A 5 9.43 -0.80 -41.01
C ARG A 5 8.72 0.50 -40.66
N THR A 6 9.01 1.03 -39.48
CA THR A 6 8.52 2.32 -38.99
C THR A 6 8.76 3.46 -39.99
N LYS A 7 9.90 3.43 -40.71
CA LYS A 7 10.23 4.42 -41.77
C LYS A 7 9.32 4.32 -43.00
N ASP A 8 8.82 3.13 -43.32
CA ASP A 8 7.88 2.93 -44.43
C ASP A 8 6.50 3.53 -44.09
N LEU A 9 6.06 3.35 -42.85
CA LEU A 9 4.82 3.93 -42.32
C LEU A 9 4.85 5.46 -42.25
N SER A 10 6.00 6.04 -41.89
CA SER A 10 6.17 7.49 -41.89
C SER A 10 5.99 8.12 -43.28
N LYS A 11 6.40 7.42 -44.35
CA LYS A 11 6.24 7.90 -45.74
C LYS A 11 4.77 7.97 -46.18
N ILE A 12 3.94 7.07 -45.69
CA ILE A 12 2.49 7.07 -45.93
C ILE A 12 1.73 7.90 -44.88
N GLY A 13 2.46 8.66 -44.05
CA GLY A 13 1.91 9.67 -43.13
C GLY A 13 1.31 9.11 -41.84
N TYR A 14 1.74 7.94 -41.39
CA TYR A 14 1.50 7.44 -40.04
C TYR A 14 2.61 8.00 -39.13
N GLN A 15 2.33 9.09 -38.40
CA GLN A 15 3.36 9.79 -37.61
C GLN A 15 3.32 9.43 -36.11
N ASN A 16 2.19 8.95 -35.59
CA ASN A 16 2.03 8.54 -34.19
C ASN A 16 2.78 7.21 -33.90
N ASP A 17 3.64 7.19 -32.88
CA ASP A 17 4.44 6.01 -32.50
C ASP A 17 3.59 4.81 -32.06
N GLN A 18 2.53 5.04 -31.28
CA GLN A 18 1.62 3.98 -30.83
C GLN A 18 0.87 3.35 -31.99
N LEU A 19 0.40 4.18 -32.93
CA LEU A 19 -0.29 3.71 -34.13
C LEU A 19 0.67 2.91 -35.02
N ARG A 20 1.92 3.35 -35.19
CA ARG A 20 2.94 2.62 -35.97
C ARG A 20 3.24 1.25 -35.37
N SER A 21 3.44 1.17 -34.04
CA SER A 21 3.65 -0.11 -33.36
C SER A 21 2.44 -1.04 -33.48
N LEU A 22 1.22 -0.50 -33.37
CA LEU A 22 -0.02 -1.27 -33.55
C LEU A 22 -0.12 -1.87 -34.96
N VAL A 23 0.11 -1.05 -35.99
CA VAL A 23 0.09 -1.47 -37.40
C VAL A 23 1.11 -2.57 -37.68
N ILE A 24 2.34 -2.44 -37.20
CA ILE A 24 3.39 -3.46 -37.39
C ILE A 24 2.97 -4.80 -36.74
N ASN A 25 2.41 -4.75 -35.53
CA ASN A 25 1.96 -5.95 -34.83
C ASN A 25 0.79 -6.64 -35.57
N ILE A 26 -0.19 -5.88 -36.06
CA ILE A 26 -1.34 -6.43 -36.79
C ILE A 26 -0.90 -6.99 -38.15
N ALA A 27 -0.07 -6.24 -38.89
CA ALA A 27 0.49 -6.67 -40.17
C ALA A 27 1.24 -8.01 -40.06
N SER A 28 2.10 -8.16 -39.04
CA SER A 28 2.87 -9.39 -38.85
C SER A 28 2.03 -10.61 -38.44
N LYS A 29 0.86 -10.38 -37.84
CA LYS A 29 -0.05 -11.43 -37.40
C LYS A 29 -1.00 -11.89 -38.51
N ASN A 30 -1.62 -10.93 -39.20
CA ASN A 30 -2.77 -11.20 -40.08
C ASN A 30 -2.40 -11.18 -41.57
N PHE A 31 -1.36 -10.42 -41.97
CA PHE A 31 -1.06 -10.16 -43.39
C PHE A 31 0.23 -10.86 -43.87
N LYS A 32 0.50 -12.08 -43.38
CA LYS A 32 1.78 -12.80 -43.62
C LYS A 32 2.07 -13.15 -45.08
N HIS A 33 1.03 -13.28 -45.90
CA HIS A 33 1.13 -13.66 -47.32
C HIS A 33 1.10 -12.47 -48.28
N HIS A 34 0.94 -11.25 -47.77
CA HIS A 34 0.91 -10.04 -48.59
C HIS A 34 2.33 -9.55 -48.90
N SER A 35 2.52 -9.03 -50.10
CA SER A 35 3.71 -8.27 -50.46
C SER A 35 3.76 -6.95 -49.67
N LYS A 36 4.95 -6.37 -49.58
CA LYS A 36 5.13 -5.08 -48.89
C LYS A 36 4.30 -3.97 -49.54
N GLN A 37 4.16 -3.99 -50.86
CA GLN A 37 3.46 -2.94 -51.60
C GLN A 37 1.95 -3.04 -51.36
N GLU A 38 1.37 -4.23 -51.47
CA GLU A 38 -0.06 -4.46 -51.18
C GLU A 38 -0.45 -4.02 -49.76
N LEU A 39 0.43 -4.28 -48.79
CA LEU A 39 0.19 -3.86 -47.41
C LEU A 39 0.29 -2.34 -47.24
N LEU A 40 1.20 -1.67 -47.95
CA LEU A 40 1.29 -0.20 -47.92
C LEU A 40 0.08 0.44 -48.57
N ASP A 41 -0.40 -0.10 -49.69
CA ASP A 41 -1.57 0.40 -50.40
C ASP A 41 -2.83 0.26 -49.54
N LEU A 42 -3.03 -0.90 -48.90
CA LEU A 42 -4.09 -1.12 -47.93
C LEU A 42 -4.03 -0.12 -46.75
N LEU A 43 -2.83 0.16 -46.22
CA LEU A 43 -2.68 1.12 -45.12
C LEU A 43 -2.92 2.56 -45.55
N VAL A 44 -2.65 2.91 -46.80
CA VAL A 44 -3.03 4.22 -47.37
C VAL A 44 -4.55 4.29 -47.50
N GLU A 45 -5.21 3.22 -47.93
CA GLU A 45 -6.67 3.15 -48.04
C GLU A 45 -7.36 3.29 -46.67
N ILE A 46 -6.91 2.52 -45.67
CA ILE A 46 -7.39 2.62 -44.29
C ILE A 46 -7.18 4.03 -43.74
N LYS A 47 -6.08 4.71 -44.08
CA LYS A 47 -5.83 6.07 -43.60
C LYS A 47 -6.76 7.10 -44.24
N ASN A 48 -7.05 6.94 -45.54
CA ASN A 48 -7.85 7.88 -46.31
C ASN A 48 -9.36 7.68 -46.09
N ASN A 49 -9.79 6.47 -45.75
CA ASN A 49 -11.19 6.12 -45.54
C ASN A 49 -11.34 5.08 -44.41
N PRO A 50 -10.98 5.41 -43.17
CA PRO A 50 -10.94 4.43 -42.09
C PRO A 50 -12.32 3.86 -41.74
N GLU A 51 -13.42 4.59 -41.98
CA GLU A 51 -14.78 4.15 -41.66
C GLU A 51 -15.18 2.88 -42.42
N ALA A 52 -14.72 2.71 -43.66
CA ALA A 52 -14.98 1.53 -44.47
C ALA A 52 -14.34 0.23 -43.92
N PHE A 53 -13.40 0.36 -42.97
CA PHE A 53 -12.65 -0.76 -42.40
C PHE A 53 -13.07 -1.10 -40.97
N LEU A 54 -14.13 -0.47 -40.45
CA LEU A 54 -14.62 -0.72 -39.08
C LEU A 54 -15.26 -2.10 -38.89
N GLU A 55 -15.77 -2.71 -39.96
CA GLU A 55 -16.43 -4.03 -39.93
C GLU A 55 -15.46 -5.18 -40.26
N ASN A 56 -14.21 -4.87 -40.61
CA ASN A 56 -13.21 -5.88 -40.93
C ASN A 56 -12.36 -6.21 -39.69
N GLU A 57 -12.47 -7.43 -39.18
CA GLU A 57 -11.78 -7.87 -37.95
C GLU A 57 -10.25 -7.74 -38.01
N GLU A 58 -9.63 -7.77 -39.18
CA GLU A 58 -8.19 -7.68 -39.34
C GLU A 58 -7.68 -6.23 -39.33
N THR A 59 -8.48 -5.27 -39.81
CA THR A 59 -8.09 -3.87 -39.99
C THR A 59 -8.83 -2.89 -39.06
N LYS A 60 -9.92 -3.32 -38.43
CA LYS A 60 -10.76 -2.53 -37.51
C LYS A 60 -9.97 -1.80 -36.43
N LYS A 61 -9.01 -2.46 -35.78
CA LYS A 61 -8.19 -1.82 -34.72
C LYS A 61 -7.30 -0.69 -35.24
N ILE A 62 -6.85 -0.78 -36.49
CA ILE A 62 -6.07 0.27 -37.15
C ILE A 62 -7.00 1.45 -37.47
N ALA A 63 -8.16 1.16 -38.08
CA ALA A 63 -9.20 2.14 -38.39
C ALA A 63 -9.71 2.87 -37.14
N GLU A 64 -10.05 2.16 -36.07
CA GLU A 64 -10.49 2.72 -34.78
C GLU A 64 -9.48 3.71 -34.19
N LYS A 65 -8.19 3.38 -34.29
CA LYS A 65 -7.10 4.23 -33.78
C LYS A 65 -6.84 5.45 -34.66
N ILE A 66 -7.15 5.39 -35.97
CA ILE A 66 -7.03 6.51 -36.92
C ILE A 66 -8.22 7.45 -36.82
N ILE A 67 -9.45 6.91 -36.80
CA ILE A 67 -10.69 7.68 -36.56
C ILE A 67 -10.62 8.37 -35.21
N GLY A 68 -9.85 7.78 -34.28
CA GLY A 68 -9.92 8.16 -32.89
C GLY A 68 -11.35 7.92 -32.44
N LYS A 69 -11.87 6.69 -32.65
CA LYS A 69 -13.09 6.27 -31.98
C LYS A 69 -12.82 6.50 -30.51
N VAL A 70 -13.33 7.62 -30.01
CA VAL A 70 -13.49 7.90 -28.60
C VAL A 70 -14.24 6.66 -28.18
N LYS A 71 -13.57 5.73 -27.49
CA LYS A 71 -14.32 4.88 -26.57
C LYS A 71 -15.15 5.90 -25.83
N GLU A 72 -16.48 5.87 -25.98
CA GLU A 72 -17.37 6.62 -25.11
C GLU A 72 -16.98 6.17 -23.70
N GLN A 73 -15.99 6.86 -23.12
CA GLN A 73 -15.63 6.69 -21.74
C GLN A 73 -16.78 7.40 -21.08
N ASN A 74 -17.80 6.63 -20.74
CA ASN A 74 -18.89 7.06 -19.90
C ASN A 74 -18.26 7.47 -18.57
N PHE A 75 -17.86 8.74 -18.49
CA PHE A 75 -17.39 9.36 -17.27
C PHE A 75 -18.55 10.13 -16.65
N LYS A 76 -18.63 10.08 -15.33
CA LYS A 76 -19.56 10.90 -14.55
C LYS A 76 -18.79 12.08 -13.98
N VAL A 77 -19.35 13.27 -14.11
CA VAL A 77 -18.80 14.50 -13.51
C VAL A 77 -19.52 14.72 -12.18
N TYR A 78 -18.74 14.98 -11.15
CA TYR A 78 -19.26 15.29 -9.82
C TYR A 78 -18.69 16.61 -9.33
N GLU A 79 -19.53 17.37 -8.65
CA GLU A 79 -19.12 18.55 -7.89
C GLU A 79 -18.87 18.17 -6.43
N LEU A 80 -18.06 18.99 -5.76
CA LEU A 80 -17.89 18.88 -4.31
C LEU A 80 -19.06 19.56 -3.62
N ARG A 81 -19.41 19.07 -2.43
CA ARG A 81 -20.35 19.75 -1.53
C ARG A 81 -19.78 21.11 -1.12
N GLU A 82 -20.65 22.07 -0.84
CA GLU A 82 -20.24 23.38 -0.34
C GLU A 82 -19.61 23.29 1.06
N GLU A 83 -20.17 22.41 1.91
CA GLU A 83 -19.69 22.16 3.26
C GLU A 83 -19.21 20.70 3.44
N PRO A 84 -18.13 20.47 4.21
CA PRO A 84 -17.64 19.13 4.50
C PRO A 84 -18.57 18.40 5.49
N ILE A 85 -18.65 17.07 5.37
CA ILE A 85 -19.29 16.25 6.41
C ILE A 85 -18.52 16.28 7.74
N PRO A 86 -19.15 15.84 8.85
CA PRO A 86 -18.48 15.78 10.15
C PRO A 86 -17.16 15.02 10.09
N CYS A 87 -16.10 15.67 10.56
CA CYS A 87 -14.76 15.07 10.66
C CYS A 87 -14.16 15.31 12.03
N LYS A 88 -13.97 14.25 12.82
CA LYS A 88 -13.32 14.36 14.13
C LYS A 88 -11.80 14.36 13.97
N ILE A 89 -11.13 15.36 14.52
CA ILE A 89 -9.66 15.46 14.50
C ILE A 89 -9.11 15.20 15.90
N TYR A 90 -8.26 14.19 16.01
CA TYR A 90 -7.55 13.83 17.23
C TYR A 90 -6.13 14.41 17.19
N GLY A 91 -5.63 14.96 18.30
CA GLY A 91 -4.27 15.52 18.34
C GLY A 91 -4.04 16.73 17.41
N SER A 92 -5.07 17.54 17.12
CA SER A 92 -5.05 18.64 16.13
C SER A 92 -3.81 19.56 16.19
N LYS A 93 -3.24 19.82 17.38
CA LYS A 93 -2.04 20.65 17.53
C LYS A 93 -0.80 20.09 16.80
N GLY A 94 -0.67 18.76 16.69
CA GLY A 94 0.46 18.08 16.06
C GLY A 94 0.28 17.78 14.56
N ILE A 95 -0.79 18.27 13.95
CA ILE A 95 -1.14 17.99 12.54
C ILE A 95 -1.01 19.27 11.72
N GLU A 96 -0.27 19.18 10.61
CA GLU A 96 -0.06 20.27 9.66
C GLU A 96 -1.36 20.69 8.96
N SER A 97 -1.46 21.98 8.59
CA SER A 97 -2.63 22.54 7.92
C SER A 97 -2.91 21.87 6.57
N SER A 98 -1.85 21.45 5.88
CA SER A 98 -1.91 20.80 4.57
C SER A 98 -2.64 19.45 4.64
N ALA A 99 -2.34 18.63 5.66
CA ALA A 99 -3.02 17.36 5.93
C ALA A 99 -4.48 17.56 6.33
N LYS A 100 -4.77 18.58 7.16
CA LYS A 100 -6.15 18.95 7.50
C LYS A 100 -6.95 19.36 6.27
N LYS A 101 -6.35 20.13 5.36
CA LYS A 101 -7.00 20.55 4.12
C LYS A 101 -7.25 19.36 3.18
N GLN A 102 -6.33 18.41 3.09
CA GLN A 102 -6.56 17.16 2.35
C GLN A 102 -7.76 16.38 2.91
N MET A 103 -7.86 16.28 4.23
CA MET A 103 -9.02 15.63 4.88
C MET A 103 -10.33 16.38 4.62
N GLU A 104 -10.31 17.71 4.72
CA GLU A 104 -11.47 18.56 4.45
C GLU A 104 -12.01 18.34 3.03
N ILE A 105 -11.14 18.31 2.02
CA ILE A 105 -11.53 18.04 0.62
C ILE A 105 -12.17 16.64 0.49
N ALA A 106 -11.62 15.63 1.18
CA ALA A 106 -12.20 14.29 1.18
C ALA A 106 -13.61 14.25 1.83
N CYS A 107 -13.84 15.06 2.86
CA CYS A 107 -15.15 15.23 3.49
C CYS A 107 -16.15 16.03 2.63
N MET A 108 -15.69 16.72 1.58
CA MET A 108 -16.58 17.42 0.64
C MET A 108 -17.06 16.53 -0.52
N LEU A 109 -16.57 15.29 -0.65
CA LEU A 109 -17.05 14.39 -1.70
C LEU A 109 -18.53 14.05 -1.49
N PRO A 110 -19.33 13.93 -2.57
CA PRO A 110 -20.75 13.61 -2.47
C PRO A 110 -21.03 12.21 -1.92
N VAL A 111 -20.04 11.31 -1.94
CA VAL A 111 -20.13 9.93 -1.40
C VAL A 111 -19.68 9.82 0.06
N SER A 112 -19.04 10.84 0.61
CA SER A 112 -18.53 10.81 1.99
C SER A 112 -19.66 10.92 3.00
N VAL A 113 -19.58 10.15 4.09
CA VAL A 113 -20.59 10.16 5.16
C VAL A 113 -20.02 10.58 6.51
N GLN A 114 -18.79 10.18 6.83
CA GLN A 114 -18.10 10.55 8.07
C GLN A 114 -16.59 10.51 7.86
N GLY A 115 -15.86 11.42 8.53
CA GLY A 115 -14.40 11.45 8.52
C GLY A 115 -13.81 11.39 9.93
N ALA A 116 -12.58 10.88 10.03
CA ALA A 116 -11.73 11.06 11.20
C ALA A 116 -10.27 11.26 10.79
N LEU A 117 -9.52 12.01 11.61
CA LEU A 117 -8.10 12.27 11.39
C LEU A 117 -7.31 11.96 12.66
N MET A 118 -6.36 11.05 12.55
CA MET A 118 -5.55 10.52 13.65
C MET A 118 -4.38 11.46 14.01
N PRO A 119 -3.84 11.41 15.25
CA PRO A 119 -2.76 12.32 15.68
C PRO A 119 -1.45 12.21 14.88
N ASP A 120 -1.19 11.05 14.29
CA ASP A 120 -0.03 10.79 13.42
C ASP A 120 -0.18 11.41 12.02
N ALA A 121 -1.29 12.07 11.74
CA ALA A 121 -1.62 12.51 10.39
C ALA A 121 -0.64 13.51 9.77
N HIS A 122 -0.35 13.30 8.48
CA HIS A 122 0.54 14.14 7.68
C HIS A 122 0.18 14.02 6.20
N MET A 123 0.70 14.94 5.40
CA MET A 123 0.38 15.06 3.98
C MET A 123 0.71 13.77 3.23
N GLY A 124 -0.26 13.32 2.44
CA GLY A 124 -0.16 12.15 1.56
C GLY A 124 -0.63 12.47 0.14
N PHE A 125 -1.05 11.42 -0.58
CA PHE A 125 -1.70 11.55 -1.90
C PHE A 125 -3.18 11.18 -1.77
N GLY A 126 -4.12 11.95 -2.31
CA GLY A 126 -5.54 11.74 -2.02
C GLY A 126 -5.84 11.98 -0.53
N LEU A 127 -6.23 10.93 0.20
CA LEU A 127 -6.41 11.01 1.66
C LEU A 127 -5.05 11.26 2.36
N PRO A 128 -4.98 12.10 3.41
CA PRO A 128 -3.75 12.22 4.21
C PRO A 128 -3.44 10.87 4.87
N ILE A 129 -2.16 10.63 5.14
CA ILE A 129 -1.76 9.52 6.03
C ILE A 129 -2.28 9.89 7.43
N GLY A 130 -2.83 8.93 8.18
CA GLY A 130 -3.62 9.17 9.40
C GLY A 130 -5.10 9.48 9.14
N GLY A 131 -5.55 9.47 7.88
CA GLY A 131 -6.94 9.75 7.52
C GLY A 131 -7.82 8.50 7.51
N VAL A 132 -9.06 8.67 7.97
CA VAL A 132 -10.12 7.65 7.92
C VAL A 132 -11.38 8.26 7.30
N LEU A 133 -11.91 7.65 6.26
CA LEU A 133 -13.08 8.16 5.52
C LEU A 133 -14.10 7.06 5.27
N ALA A 134 -15.29 7.22 5.85
CA ALA A 134 -16.44 6.40 5.53
C ALA A 134 -17.17 6.99 4.32
N THR A 135 -17.53 6.11 3.38
CA THR A 135 -18.26 6.46 2.16
C THR A 135 -19.41 5.50 1.90
N GLU A 136 -20.43 5.96 1.19
CA GLU A 136 -21.58 5.16 0.77
C GLU A 136 -21.36 4.61 -0.63
N GLN A 137 -21.39 3.27 -0.77
CA GLN A 137 -21.32 2.55 -2.05
C GLN A 137 -20.17 2.98 -2.97
N ALA A 138 -19.08 3.49 -2.40
CA ALA A 138 -17.95 4.00 -3.15
C ALA A 138 -16.65 3.45 -2.57
N ILE A 139 -15.70 3.13 -3.45
CA ILE A 139 -14.34 2.76 -3.07
C ILE A 139 -13.36 3.69 -3.76
N ILE A 140 -12.49 4.34 -3.00
CA ILE A 140 -11.49 5.32 -3.46
C ILE A 140 -10.11 4.65 -3.37
N PRO A 141 -9.53 4.19 -4.49
CA PRO A 141 -8.26 3.45 -4.46
C PRO A 141 -7.11 4.23 -3.81
N TYR A 142 -7.02 5.54 -4.03
CA TYR A 142 -5.99 6.37 -3.41
C TYR A 142 -6.19 6.60 -1.90
N ALA A 143 -7.42 6.47 -1.40
CA ALA A 143 -7.73 6.52 0.02
C ALA A 143 -7.39 5.21 0.74
N VAL A 144 -7.18 4.11 0.01
CA VAL A 144 -6.49 2.91 0.53
C VAL A 144 -4.97 3.13 0.51
N GLY A 145 -4.45 3.67 -0.60
CA GLY A 145 -3.03 3.94 -0.79
C GLY A 145 -2.35 2.97 -1.75
N MET A 146 -1.09 3.28 -2.09
CA MET A 146 -0.33 2.51 -3.08
C MET A 146 0.19 1.18 -2.56
N ASP A 147 0.46 1.09 -1.26
CA ASP A 147 0.86 -0.17 -0.61
C ASP A 147 -0.34 -0.78 0.12
N ILE A 148 -1.23 -1.40 -0.67
CA ILE A 148 -2.47 -2.01 -0.20
C ILE A 148 -2.12 -3.09 0.84
N GLY A 149 -2.83 -3.10 1.97
CA GLY A 149 -2.65 -4.13 2.99
C GLY A 149 -1.33 -4.02 3.77
N CYS A 150 -0.61 -2.89 3.64
CA CYS A 150 0.53 -2.58 4.50
C CYS A 150 0.10 -2.73 5.97
N ARG A 151 0.91 -3.47 6.74
CA ARG A 151 0.53 -3.97 8.06
C ARG A 151 1.72 -4.16 8.97
N MET A 152 1.40 -4.23 10.26
CA MET A 152 2.32 -4.69 11.29
C MET A 152 2.05 -6.15 11.62
N ALA A 153 3.10 -6.89 11.98
CA ALA A 153 2.98 -8.20 12.61
C ALA A 153 3.96 -8.31 13.79
N LEU A 154 3.43 -8.60 14.98
CA LEU A 154 4.19 -8.82 16.21
C LEU A 154 4.05 -10.28 16.63
N SER A 155 5.15 -10.98 16.83
CA SER A 155 5.18 -12.29 17.51
C SER A 155 5.84 -12.16 18.87
N ILE A 156 5.14 -12.61 19.91
CA ILE A 156 5.70 -12.83 21.25
C ILE A 156 6.41 -14.18 21.23
N LEU A 157 7.68 -14.23 21.65
CA LEU A 157 8.51 -15.41 21.44
C LEU A 157 8.75 -16.18 22.75
N ASP A 158 8.72 -17.50 22.64
CA ASP A 158 9.16 -18.41 23.70
C ASP A 158 10.70 -18.43 23.73
N ALA A 159 11.26 -17.44 24.44
CA ALA A 159 12.69 -17.25 24.59
C ALA A 159 13.03 -16.83 26.02
N ALA A 160 14.22 -17.22 26.48
CA ALA A 160 14.73 -16.80 27.78
C ALA A 160 14.95 -15.27 27.84
N ALA A 161 14.87 -14.70 29.04
CA ALA A 161 15.17 -13.29 29.26
C ALA A 161 16.59 -12.92 28.74
N GLY A 162 16.72 -11.76 28.10
CA GLY A 162 17.99 -11.31 27.52
C GLY A 162 18.44 -12.08 26.27
N PHE A 163 17.55 -12.86 25.61
CA PHE A 163 17.85 -13.60 24.38
C PHE A 163 18.47 -12.71 23.29
N THR A 164 17.91 -11.52 23.07
CA THR A 164 18.38 -10.56 22.06
C THR A 164 19.84 -10.17 22.25
N LYS A 165 20.28 -9.98 23.50
CA LYS A 165 21.67 -9.67 23.85
C LYS A 165 22.58 -10.89 23.74
N LYS A 166 22.14 -12.04 24.25
CA LYS A 166 22.95 -13.28 24.26
C LYS A 166 23.20 -13.82 22.84
N TYR A 167 22.22 -13.69 21.97
CA TYR A 167 22.24 -14.24 20.61
C TYR A 167 22.22 -13.15 19.52
N GLU A 168 22.72 -11.93 19.82
CA GLU A 168 22.73 -10.80 18.87
C GLU A 168 23.32 -11.21 17.52
N TYR A 169 24.47 -11.89 17.52
CA TYR A 169 25.14 -12.31 16.29
C TYR A 169 24.26 -13.25 15.46
N GLN A 170 23.67 -14.27 16.08
CA GLN A 170 22.80 -15.24 15.41
C GLN A 170 21.56 -14.56 14.84
N ILE A 171 20.95 -13.64 15.59
CA ILE A 171 19.80 -12.85 15.11
C ILE A 171 20.20 -12.00 13.90
N VAL A 172 21.35 -11.30 13.97
CA VAL A 172 21.85 -10.50 12.85
C VAL A 172 22.09 -11.35 11.60
N GLN A 173 22.66 -12.55 11.73
CA GLN A 173 22.86 -13.45 10.60
C GLN A 173 21.54 -14.00 10.06
N ALA A 174 20.64 -14.43 10.95
CA ALA A 174 19.33 -14.93 10.55
C ALA A 174 18.53 -13.86 9.79
N ILE A 175 18.51 -12.63 10.31
CA ILE A 175 17.93 -11.49 9.64
C ILE A 175 18.56 -11.30 8.26
N LYS A 176 19.89 -11.24 8.16
CA LYS A 176 20.60 -11.05 6.88
C LYS A 176 20.23 -12.09 5.82
N ASN A 177 20.21 -13.36 6.21
CA ASN A 177 20.08 -14.49 5.29
C ASN A 177 18.62 -14.85 4.97
N HIS A 178 17.67 -14.51 5.84
CA HIS A 178 16.26 -14.95 5.72
C HIS A 178 15.27 -13.80 5.50
N THR A 179 15.76 -12.57 5.29
CA THR A 179 14.92 -11.45 4.87
C THR A 179 15.55 -10.73 3.70
N HIS A 180 14.71 -10.12 2.85
CA HIS A 180 15.14 -9.36 1.70
C HIS A 180 14.45 -8.00 1.68
N PHE A 181 15.22 -6.96 1.35
CA PHE A 181 14.76 -5.58 1.30
C PHE A 181 15.05 -5.01 -0.09
N GLY A 182 14.20 -4.11 -0.55
CA GLY A 182 14.26 -3.49 -1.87
C GLY A 182 13.07 -3.86 -2.77
N MET A 183 13.07 -3.28 -3.97
CA MET A 183 12.04 -3.54 -4.99
C MET A 183 12.43 -4.68 -5.94
N GLU A 184 13.74 -4.84 -6.16
CA GLU A 184 14.32 -5.86 -7.03
C GLU A 184 14.83 -7.06 -6.23
N GLY A 185 14.96 -8.20 -6.90
CA GLY A 185 15.40 -9.45 -6.30
C GLY A 185 14.32 -10.14 -5.45
N GLY A 186 14.78 -10.96 -4.51
CA GLY A 186 13.97 -11.79 -3.63
C GLY A 186 14.88 -12.60 -2.72
N LEU A 187 14.28 -13.49 -1.92
CA LEU A 187 15.05 -14.49 -1.17
C LEU A 187 15.66 -15.52 -2.14
N GLU A 188 16.85 -16.04 -1.81
CA GLU A 188 17.48 -17.10 -2.61
C GLU A 188 16.64 -18.38 -2.63
N ILE A 189 16.04 -18.71 -1.48
CA ILE A 189 15.13 -19.84 -1.35
C ILE A 189 13.74 -19.38 -1.78
N ARG A 190 13.17 -20.07 -2.77
CA ARG A 190 11.79 -19.85 -3.19
C ARG A 190 10.83 -20.07 -2.01
N GLN A 191 9.92 -19.13 -1.84
CA GLN A 191 8.89 -19.20 -0.80
C GLN A 191 7.62 -19.79 -1.38
N ASP A 192 6.96 -20.65 -0.60
CA ASP A 192 5.67 -21.24 -0.95
C ASP A 192 4.58 -20.82 0.04
N HIS A 193 3.41 -20.52 -0.50
CA HIS A 193 2.20 -20.15 0.24
C HIS A 193 0.98 -20.31 -0.68
N GLU A 194 -0.15 -20.77 -0.14
CA GLU A 194 -1.41 -21.00 -0.87
C GLU A 194 -1.96 -19.75 -1.58
N ILE A 195 -1.53 -18.55 -1.17
CA ILE A 195 -1.97 -17.29 -1.77
C ILE A 195 -1.53 -17.20 -3.24
N LEU A 196 -0.43 -17.87 -3.59
CA LEU A 196 0.06 -17.91 -4.97
C LEU A 196 -0.83 -18.75 -5.88
N ASP A 197 -1.73 -19.57 -5.33
CA ASP A 197 -2.68 -20.40 -6.06
C ASP A 197 -4.10 -19.80 -6.11
N HIS A 198 -4.27 -18.59 -5.57
CA HIS A 198 -5.56 -17.89 -5.58
C HIS A 198 -6.10 -17.71 -7.01
N SER A 199 -7.37 -18.07 -7.22
CA SER A 199 -8.00 -18.14 -8.54
C SER A 199 -8.02 -16.80 -9.29
N LEU A 200 -8.19 -15.68 -8.56
CA LEU A 200 -8.10 -14.31 -9.09
C LEU A 200 -6.88 -14.01 -9.96
N PHE A 201 -5.71 -14.65 -9.72
CA PHE A 201 -4.57 -14.48 -10.62
C PHE A 201 -4.86 -14.93 -12.06
N ASN A 202 -5.81 -15.84 -12.25
CA ASN A 202 -6.24 -16.32 -13.56
C ASN A 202 -7.54 -15.66 -14.03
N GLU A 203 -8.46 -15.35 -13.10
CA GLU A 203 -9.76 -14.75 -13.41
C GLU A 203 -9.65 -13.29 -13.87
N LEU A 204 -8.77 -12.49 -13.25
CA LEU A 204 -8.54 -11.10 -13.65
C LEU A 204 -7.32 -11.02 -14.58
N PRO A 205 -7.49 -10.69 -15.87
CA PRO A 205 -6.40 -10.78 -16.86
C PRO A 205 -5.17 -9.94 -16.51
N PHE A 206 -5.35 -8.79 -15.84
CA PHE A 206 -4.24 -7.92 -15.45
C PHE A 206 -3.39 -8.49 -14.29
N LEU A 207 -3.95 -9.39 -13.45
CA LEU A 207 -3.22 -10.02 -12.34
C LEU A 207 -2.33 -11.17 -12.80
N LYS A 208 -2.70 -11.86 -13.88
CA LYS A 208 -1.95 -13.01 -14.42
C LYS A 208 -0.45 -12.76 -14.61
N PRO A 209 0.01 -11.67 -15.27
CA PRO A 209 1.44 -11.40 -15.39
C PRO A 209 2.11 -11.02 -14.06
N LEU A 210 1.36 -10.63 -13.03
CA LEU A 210 1.89 -10.26 -11.72
C LEU A 210 2.19 -11.47 -10.84
N ARG A 211 1.60 -12.64 -11.10
CA ARG A 211 1.79 -13.87 -10.29
C ARG A 211 3.27 -14.25 -10.15
N GLY A 212 4.04 -14.19 -11.23
CA GLY A 212 5.48 -14.51 -11.20
C GLY A 212 6.29 -13.51 -10.38
N LYS A 213 5.92 -12.22 -10.41
CA LYS A 213 6.53 -11.19 -9.57
C LYS A 213 6.15 -11.37 -8.10
N ALA A 214 4.89 -11.68 -7.81
CA ALA A 214 4.41 -12.00 -6.47
C ALA A 214 5.16 -13.21 -5.89
N ALA A 215 5.28 -14.31 -6.63
CA ALA A 215 6.05 -15.47 -6.18
C ALA A 215 7.52 -15.13 -5.82
N ARG A 216 8.16 -14.23 -6.59
CA ARG A 216 9.54 -13.79 -6.30
C ARG A 216 9.64 -12.85 -5.09
N GLN A 217 8.62 -12.03 -4.85
CA GLN A 217 8.59 -11.04 -3.76
C GLN A 217 7.98 -11.58 -2.46
N LEU A 218 7.44 -12.80 -2.46
CA LEU A 218 6.83 -13.41 -1.29
C LEU A 218 7.88 -13.56 -0.16
N GLY A 219 7.52 -13.13 1.05
CA GLY A 219 8.42 -13.16 2.21
C GLY A 219 9.50 -12.08 2.21
N THR A 220 9.41 -11.07 1.34
CA THR A 220 10.31 -9.90 1.35
C THR A 220 9.70 -8.73 2.10
N SER A 221 10.54 -7.90 2.73
CA SER A 221 10.08 -6.75 3.53
C SER A 221 9.90 -5.49 2.69
N GLY A 222 10.79 -5.24 1.73
CA GLY A 222 10.68 -4.08 0.85
C GLY A 222 11.54 -2.87 1.18
N ASN A 223 11.03 -1.66 0.89
CA ASN A 223 11.75 -0.39 1.01
C ASN A 223 10.93 0.66 1.77
N GLY A 224 11.45 1.88 1.88
CA GLY A 224 10.82 2.96 2.64
C GLY A 224 10.87 2.69 4.15
N ASN A 225 9.73 2.84 4.81
CA ASN A 225 9.58 2.64 6.25
C ASN A 225 9.44 1.17 6.68
N HIS A 226 9.51 0.22 5.75
CA HIS A 226 9.40 -1.21 6.07
C HIS A 226 10.62 -1.69 6.86
N PHE A 227 10.38 -2.60 7.82
CA PHE A 227 11.41 -3.07 8.73
C PHE A 227 11.17 -4.48 9.28
N VAL A 228 12.22 -5.03 9.87
CA VAL A 228 12.21 -6.23 10.72
C VAL A 228 12.97 -5.89 11.99
N GLU A 229 12.34 -6.09 13.14
CA GLU A 229 12.86 -5.73 14.45
C GLU A 229 12.80 -6.89 15.43
N PHE A 230 13.93 -7.16 16.08
CA PHE A 230 13.94 -7.94 17.33
C PHE A 230 14.09 -6.97 18.50
N GLY A 231 13.30 -7.19 19.53
CA GLY A 231 13.28 -6.34 20.70
C GLY A 231 12.72 -7.03 21.93
N GLU A 232 12.47 -6.23 22.94
CA GLU A 232 11.87 -6.65 24.20
C GLU A 232 10.51 -5.98 24.33
N ILE A 233 9.47 -6.73 24.69
CA ILE A 233 8.15 -6.20 24.98
C ILE A 233 7.77 -6.49 26.43
N GLU A 234 7.46 -5.43 27.16
CA GLU A 234 6.86 -5.52 28.48
C GLU A 234 5.34 -5.56 28.33
N LEU A 235 4.71 -6.66 28.73
CA LEU A 235 3.25 -6.80 28.73
C LEU A 235 2.66 -6.31 30.04
N MET A 236 1.53 -5.60 29.94
CA MET A 236 0.79 -5.09 31.09
C MET A 236 -0.12 -6.16 31.71
N GLU A 237 -0.58 -5.92 32.94
CA GLU A 237 -1.59 -6.75 33.59
C GLU A 237 -2.87 -6.81 32.75
N ASN A 238 -3.51 -7.99 32.73
CA ASN A 238 -4.75 -8.24 31.97
C ASN A 238 -4.67 -7.88 30.48
N ASN A 239 -3.48 -7.97 29.88
CA ASN A 239 -3.31 -7.71 28.46
C ASN A 239 -4.17 -8.64 27.61
N GLY A 240 -4.66 -8.14 26.46
CA GLY A 240 -5.52 -8.92 25.56
C GLY A 240 -4.89 -10.16 24.92
N LEU A 241 -3.59 -10.44 25.13
CA LEU A 241 -2.95 -11.69 24.70
C LEU A 241 -3.15 -12.84 25.69
N GLY A 242 -3.62 -12.55 26.92
CA GLY A 242 -3.75 -13.56 27.98
C GLY A 242 -2.42 -14.13 28.46
N LEU A 243 -1.31 -13.43 28.22
CA LEU A 243 0.03 -13.82 28.66
C LEU A 243 0.38 -13.15 29.99
N GLU A 244 1.24 -13.79 30.78
CA GLU A 244 1.71 -13.24 32.05
C GLU A 244 2.38 -11.86 31.87
N PRO A 245 2.14 -10.88 32.78
CA PRO A 245 2.70 -9.54 32.69
C PRO A 245 4.20 -9.54 33.03
N LYS A 246 5.03 -9.68 31.99
CA LYS A 246 6.49 -9.66 32.10
C LYS A 246 7.12 -9.20 30.79
N VAL A 247 8.46 -9.16 30.79
CA VAL A 247 9.25 -8.87 29.59
C VAL A 247 9.44 -10.14 28.76
N TYR A 248 9.08 -10.07 27.48
CA TYR A 248 9.31 -11.12 26.48
C TYR A 248 10.26 -10.64 25.40
N THR A 249 10.93 -11.58 24.74
CA THR A 249 11.53 -11.29 23.44
C THR A 249 10.42 -11.27 22.38
N ALA A 250 10.49 -10.31 21.46
CA ALA A 250 9.51 -10.22 20.39
C ALA A 250 10.15 -9.92 19.03
N LEU A 251 9.46 -10.36 17.99
CA LEU A 251 9.74 -10.06 16.59
C LEU A 251 8.61 -9.17 16.06
N LEU A 252 8.94 -7.94 15.67
CA LEU A 252 8.03 -7.00 15.05
C LEU A 252 8.44 -6.77 13.59
N THR A 253 7.50 -6.82 12.66
CA THR A 253 7.77 -6.56 11.25
C THR A 253 6.75 -5.60 10.66
N HIS A 254 7.21 -4.80 9.70
CA HIS A 254 6.39 -3.87 8.92
C HIS A 254 6.65 -4.11 7.44
N SER A 255 5.61 -4.52 6.72
CA SER A 255 5.64 -4.72 5.27
C SER A 255 4.23 -4.61 4.69
N GLY A 256 4.12 -4.85 3.38
CA GLY A 256 2.88 -4.73 2.63
C GLY A 256 2.83 -5.67 1.44
N SER A 257 1.97 -5.38 0.50
CA SER A 257 1.69 -6.24 -0.66
C SER A 257 2.70 -6.10 -1.80
N ARG A 258 3.79 -5.36 -1.56
CA ARG A 258 4.94 -5.23 -2.46
C ARG A 258 4.51 -4.71 -3.84
N GLY A 259 5.11 -5.25 -4.90
CA GLY A 259 4.79 -4.83 -6.26
C GLY A 259 3.37 -5.22 -6.72
N LEU A 260 2.72 -6.18 -6.04
CA LEU A 260 1.37 -6.62 -6.38
C LEU A 260 0.34 -5.53 -6.06
N GLY A 261 0.27 -5.08 -4.80
CA GLY A 261 -0.68 -4.03 -4.44
C GLY A 261 -0.37 -2.70 -5.11
N ALA A 262 0.91 -2.35 -5.31
CA ALA A 262 1.27 -1.16 -6.07
C ALA A 262 0.73 -1.17 -7.51
N ALA A 263 0.76 -2.33 -8.17
CA ALA A 263 0.21 -2.48 -9.52
C ALA A 263 -1.33 -2.41 -9.52
N ILE A 264 -1.99 -3.05 -8.55
CA ILE A 264 -3.45 -3.01 -8.36
C ILE A 264 -3.91 -1.57 -8.08
N ALA A 265 -3.29 -0.90 -7.10
CA ALA A 265 -3.60 0.49 -6.75
C ALA A 265 -3.45 1.40 -7.96
N LYS A 266 -2.37 1.28 -8.73
CA LYS A 266 -2.14 2.08 -9.94
C LYS A 266 -3.23 1.86 -10.99
N GLN A 267 -3.57 0.61 -11.29
CA GLN A 267 -4.56 0.25 -12.29
C GLN A 267 -5.93 0.86 -11.96
N TYR A 268 -6.45 0.59 -10.76
CA TYR A 268 -7.79 1.02 -10.40
C TYR A 268 -7.91 2.49 -10.05
N THR A 269 -6.82 3.11 -9.58
CA THR A 269 -6.75 4.57 -9.49
C THR A 269 -6.93 5.22 -10.86
N GLN A 270 -6.25 4.70 -11.88
CA GLN A 270 -6.37 5.24 -13.23
C GLN A 270 -7.81 5.08 -13.74
N ILE A 271 -8.41 3.90 -13.57
CA ILE A 271 -9.81 3.65 -13.95
C ILE A 271 -10.76 4.60 -13.20
N ALA A 272 -10.56 4.82 -11.91
CA ALA A 272 -11.36 5.74 -11.11
C ALA A 272 -11.24 7.18 -11.64
N MET A 273 -10.03 7.65 -11.91
CA MET A 273 -9.81 9.00 -12.45
C MET A 273 -10.34 9.18 -13.89
N GLU A 274 -10.39 8.10 -14.68
CA GLU A 274 -10.95 8.10 -16.02
C GLU A 274 -12.49 8.16 -16.00
N SER A 275 -13.13 7.39 -15.11
CA SER A 275 -14.59 7.25 -15.02
C SER A 275 -15.29 8.25 -14.09
N CYS A 276 -14.60 8.78 -13.08
CA CYS A 276 -15.11 9.76 -12.13
C CYS A 276 -14.31 11.08 -12.24
N LYS A 277 -14.92 12.10 -12.83
CA LYS A 277 -14.33 13.43 -12.98
C LYS A 277 -14.72 14.32 -11.81
N LEU A 278 -13.70 14.89 -11.18
CA LEU A 278 -13.81 15.81 -10.06
C LEU A 278 -13.04 17.09 -10.38
N PRO A 279 -13.25 18.19 -9.64
CA PRO A 279 -12.37 19.34 -9.69
C PRO A 279 -10.90 18.93 -9.53
N ARG A 280 -9.98 19.61 -10.23
CA ARG A 280 -8.56 19.22 -10.34
C ARG A 280 -7.89 18.96 -8.98
N HIS A 281 -8.22 19.74 -7.97
CA HIS A 281 -7.65 19.62 -6.62
C HIS A 281 -8.17 18.39 -5.84
N ALA A 282 -9.29 17.79 -6.26
CA ALA A 282 -9.89 16.60 -5.66
C ALA A 282 -9.80 15.35 -6.58
N GLN A 283 -9.24 15.46 -7.78
CA GLN A 283 -9.23 14.36 -8.76
C GLN A 283 -8.55 13.07 -8.26
N GLN A 284 -7.60 13.17 -7.31
CA GLN A 284 -6.99 12.00 -6.67
C GLN A 284 -7.94 11.26 -5.71
N LEU A 285 -9.11 11.80 -5.42
CA LEU A 285 -10.17 11.19 -4.61
C LEU A 285 -11.29 10.61 -5.47
N ALA A 286 -11.07 10.48 -6.78
CA ALA A 286 -12.00 9.78 -7.65
C ALA A 286 -12.24 8.35 -7.17
N TRP A 287 -13.49 7.90 -7.22
CA TRP A 287 -13.92 6.60 -6.72
C TRP A 287 -14.42 5.70 -7.84
N LEU A 288 -14.54 4.43 -7.49
CA LEU A 288 -15.30 3.44 -8.23
C LEU A 288 -16.59 3.19 -7.45
N ASP A 289 -17.69 3.12 -8.18
CA ASP A 289 -18.98 2.71 -7.62
C ASP A 289 -18.89 1.22 -7.27
N MET A 290 -19.28 0.85 -6.05
CA MET A 290 -19.25 -0.54 -5.60
C MET A 290 -20.16 -1.43 -6.44
N GLU A 291 -21.20 -0.91 -7.09
CA GLU A 291 -22.06 -1.71 -7.97
C GLU A 291 -21.48 -1.88 -9.39
N SER A 292 -20.43 -1.13 -9.73
CA SER A 292 -19.77 -1.25 -11.03
C SER A 292 -18.84 -2.45 -11.11
N GLU A 293 -18.63 -2.97 -12.31
CA GLU A 293 -17.64 -4.01 -12.59
C GLU A 293 -16.26 -3.63 -12.04
N ALA A 294 -15.78 -2.42 -12.36
CA ALA A 294 -14.49 -1.94 -11.88
C ALA A 294 -14.41 -1.85 -10.34
N GLY A 295 -15.49 -1.45 -9.67
CA GLY A 295 -15.57 -1.41 -8.21
C GLY A 295 -15.46 -2.82 -7.60
N GLN A 296 -16.19 -3.78 -8.15
CA GLN A 296 -16.15 -5.18 -7.73
C GLN A 296 -14.78 -5.82 -7.99
N GLU A 297 -14.21 -5.61 -9.18
CA GLU A 297 -12.88 -6.12 -9.50
C GLU A 297 -11.79 -5.50 -8.60
N TYR A 298 -11.88 -4.19 -8.31
CA TYR A 298 -10.95 -3.55 -7.37
C TYR A 298 -11.10 -4.12 -5.98
N TRP A 299 -12.33 -4.32 -5.49
CA TRP A 299 -12.58 -4.89 -4.17
C TRP A 299 -11.93 -6.28 -4.04
N LEU A 300 -12.14 -7.16 -5.03
CA LEU A 300 -11.53 -8.49 -5.06
C LEU A 300 -10.00 -8.41 -5.12
N ALA A 301 -9.44 -7.59 -6.01
CA ALA A 301 -7.99 -7.44 -6.15
C ALA A 301 -7.34 -6.80 -4.90
N MET A 302 -8.00 -5.84 -4.26
CA MET A 302 -7.56 -5.22 -3.01
C MET A 302 -7.48 -6.26 -1.89
N ASN A 303 -8.51 -7.10 -1.73
CA ASN A 303 -8.51 -8.19 -0.76
C ASN A 303 -7.39 -9.20 -1.03
N LEU A 304 -7.18 -9.62 -2.28
CA LEU A 304 -6.03 -10.45 -2.65
C LEU A 304 -4.70 -9.81 -2.26
N ALA A 305 -4.52 -8.51 -2.49
CA ALA A 305 -3.31 -7.79 -2.09
C ALA A 305 -3.14 -7.76 -0.57
N GLY A 306 -4.23 -7.57 0.18
CA GLY A 306 -4.28 -7.70 1.63
C GLY A 306 -3.77 -9.07 2.09
N ASP A 307 -4.36 -10.15 1.60
CA ASP A 307 -3.98 -11.52 1.97
C ASP A 307 -2.55 -11.85 1.54
N TYR A 308 -2.10 -11.34 0.41
CA TYR A 308 -0.71 -11.46 -0.03
C TYR A 308 0.27 -10.72 0.89
N ALA A 309 -0.10 -9.54 1.42
CA ALA A 309 0.69 -8.86 2.43
C ALA A 309 0.81 -9.72 3.69
N LYS A 310 -0.30 -10.33 4.16
CA LYS A 310 -0.27 -11.29 5.27
C LYS A 310 0.71 -12.44 5.00
N ALA A 311 0.59 -13.07 3.85
CA ALA A 311 1.45 -14.18 3.45
C ALA A 311 2.95 -13.80 3.45
N CYS A 312 3.28 -12.55 3.10
CA CYS A 312 4.65 -12.06 3.24
C CYS A 312 5.13 -12.06 4.69
N HIS A 313 4.33 -11.55 5.63
CA HIS A 313 4.65 -11.59 7.06
C HIS A 313 4.73 -13.02 7.59
N ASP A 314 3.81 -13.90 7.21
CA ASP A 314 3.81 -15.32 7.60
C ASP A 314 5.09 -16.05 7.13
N ARG A 315 5.71 -15.61 6.02
CA ARG A 315 7.03 -16.13 5.58
C ARG A 315 8.20 -15.47 6.29
N ILE A 316 8.18 -14.16 6.48
CA ILE A 316 9.24 -13.47 7.24
C ILE A 316 9.35 -14.07 8.65
N HIS A 317 8.23 -14.18 9.37
CA HIS A 317 8.20 -14.73 10.72
C HIS A 317 8.61 -16.22 10.72
N LYS A 318 8.02 -17.05 9.85
CA LYS A 318 8.38 -18.49 9.80
C LYS A 318 9.86 -18.70 9.54
N ASN A 319 10.45 -17.97 8.60
CA ASN A 319 11.86 -18.14 8.22
C ASN A 319 12.79 -17.75 9.37
N LEU A 320 12.54 -16.61 10.01
CA LEU A 320 13.35 -16.12 11.14
C LEU A 320 13.23 -17.03 12.37
N LEU A 321 12.00 -17.43 12.72
CA LEU A 321 11.77 -18.30 13.87
C LEU A 321 12.37 -19.69 13.67
N SER A 322 12.26 -20.26 12.46
CA SER A 322 12.87 -21.56 12.14
C SER A 322 14.40 -21.49 12.20
N ALA A 323 15.00 -20.43 11.65
CA ALA A 323 16.46 -20.25 11.64
C ALA A 323 17.04 -20.07 13.06
N LEU A 324 16.26 -19.52 13.99
CA LEU A 324 16.68 -19.26 15.37
C LEU A 324 16.22 -20.34 16.36
N GLY A 325 15.46 -21.35 15.92
CA GLY A 325 14.89 -22.38 16.78
C GLY A 325 13.87 -21.83 17.78
N LEU A 326 13.14 -20.77 17.42
CA LEU A 326 12.15 -20.09 18.25
C LEU A 326 10.73 -20.47 17.87
N LYS A 327 9.79 -20.29 18.80
CA LYS A 327 8.35 -20.43 18.57
C LYS A 327 7.62 -19.16 18.99
N ALA A 328 6.57 -18.80 18.27
CA ALA A 328 5.67 -17.74 18.67
C ALA A 328 4.65 -18.28 19.69
N MET A 329 4.53 -17.62 20.83
CA MET A 329 3.50 -17.87 21.85
C MET A 329 2.17 -17.20 21.47
N ALA A 330 2.26 -16.01 20.87
CA ALA A 330 1.12 -15.24 20.39
C ALA A 330 1.55 -14.38 19.21
N MET A 331 0.59 -13.99 18.37
CA MET A 331 0.81 -13.12 17.23
C MET A 331 -0.33 -12.10 17.11
N VAL A 332 0.04 -10.85 16.85
CA VAL A 332 -0.88 -9.73 16.59
C VAL A 332 -0.55 -9.13 15.24
N GLU A 333 -1.56 -8.85 14.44
CA GLU A 333 -1.43 -8.22 13.14
C GLU A 333 -2.51 -7.16 12.97
N ASN A 334 -2.16 -6.02 12.35
CA ASN A 334 -3.13 -4.98 12.04
C ASN A 334 -2.79 -4.28 10.73
N HIS A 335 -3.78 -4.13 9.86
CA HIS A 335 -3.60 -3.39 8.60
C HIS A 335 -3.68 -1.90 8.87
N HIS A 336 -3.04 -1.10 8.03
CA HIS A 336 -3.17 0.35 8.11
C HIS A 336 -3.34 1.08 6.77
N ASN A 337 -3.38 0.35 5.65
CA ASN A 337 -3.71 0.88 4.32
C ASN A 337 -4.72 -0.04 3.65
N PHE A 338 -6.01 0.11 3.95
CA PHE A 338 -7.05 -0.80 3.47
C PHE A 338 -8.44 -0.15 3.51
N ALA A 339 -9.44 -0.83 2.96
CA ALA A 339 -10.84 -0.46 3.09
C ALA A 339 -11.68 -1.65 3.54
N TRP A 340 -12.65 -1.39 4.40
CA TRP A 340 -13.53 -2.41 4.98
C TRP A 340 -14.99 -2.04 4.78
N LYS A 341 -15.83 -3.06 4.64
CA LYS A 341 -17.26 -2.90 4.87
C LYS A 341 -17.51 -2.87 6.36
N ASP A 342 -18.22 -1.88 6.82
CA ASP A 342 -18.55 -1.71 8.24
C ASP A 342 -19.88 -0.97 8.39
N VAL A 343 -20.48 -1.04 9.57
CA VAL A 343 -21.79 -0.45 9.86
C VAL A 343 -21.62 0.71 10.82
N LEU A 344 -22.09 1.89 10.42
CA LEU A 344 -22.12 3.06 11.31
C LEU A 344 -23.20 2.89 12.38
N SER A 345 -23.16 3.70 13.44
CA SER A 345 -24.10 3.58 14.56
C SER A 345 -25.56 3.88 14.21
N ASP A 346 -25.81 4.54 13.08
CA ASP A 346 -27.15 4.73 12.49
C ASP A 346 -27.65 3.50 11.70
N GLY A 347 -26.86 2.43 11.62
CA GLY A 347 -27.18 1.19 10.92
C GLY A 347 -26.81 1.18 9.43
N LYS A 348 -26.17 2.24 8.92
CA LYS A 348 -25.79 2.35 7.51
C LYS A 348 -24.53 1.52 7.20
N GLU A 349 -24.62 0.60 6.23
CA GLU A 349 -23.45 -0.08 5.67
C GLU A 349 -22.61 0.92 4.87
N THR A 350 -21.30 0.96 5.14
CA THR A 350 -20.36 1.90 4.54
C THR A 350 -19.05 1.23 4.20
N ILE A 351 -18.31 1.85 3.28
CA ILE A 351 -16.93 1.50 3.00
C ILE A 351 -16.02 2.47 3.76
N ILE A 352 -15.36 1.96 4.80
CA ILE A 352 -14.42 2.71 5.63
C ILE A 352 -13.01 2.54 5.07
N HIS A 353 -12.44 3.62 4.56
CA HIS A 353 -11.07 3.70 4.07
C HIS A 353 -10.16 4.13 5.21
N ARG A 354 -9.07 3.42 5.44
CA ARG A 354 -8.01 3.83 6.38
C ARG A 354 -6.68 3.89 5.64
N LYS A 355 -6.01 5.04 5.74
CA LYS A 355 -4.67 5.25 5.18
C LYS A 355 -3.73 5.75 6.24
N GLY A 356 -2.75 4.94 6.61
CA GLY A 356 -1.98 5.16 7.82
C GLY A 356 -2.87 5.27 9.06
N ALA A 357 -3.91 4.47 9.14
CA ALA A 357 -4.76 4.37 10.32
C ALA A 357 -5.21 2.91 10.44
N THR A 358 -5.38 2.43 11.66
CA THR A 358 -5.65 1.01 11.92
C THR A 358 -7.01 0.81 12.58
N PRO A 359 -7.71 -0.31 12.31
CA PRO A 359 -8.91 -0.66 13.06
C PRO A 359 -8.65 -0.69 14.58
N ALA A 360 -9.61 -0.20 15.33
CA ALA A 360 -9.58 -0.07 16.79
C ALA A 360 -11.00 -0.27 17.35
N HIS A 361 -11.69 -1.31 16.86
CA HIS A 361 -12.95 -1.75 17.46
C HIS A 361 -12.71 -2.15 18.92
N GLN A 362 -13.78 -2.17 19.73
CA GLN A 362 -13.67 -2.50 21.16
C GLN A 362 -12.98 -3.86 21.35
N GLY A 363 -11.83 -3.87 22.04
CA GLY A 363 -11.04 -5.06 22.30
C GLY A 363 -10.07 -5.46 21.18
N GLU A 364 -10.16 -4.87 19.99
CA GLU A 364 -9.33 -5.24 18.85
C GLU A 364 -7.87 -4.86 19.09
N LEU A 365 -6.97 -5.84 18.96
CA LEU A 365 -5.55 -5.64 19.21
C LEU A 365 -4.85 -5.05 17.99
N GLY A 366 -3.89 -4.16 18.23
CA GLY A 366 -3.05 -3.59 17.17
C GLY A 366 -1.69 -3.14 17.68
N ILE A 367 -0.80 -2.83 16.76
CA ILE A 367 0.54 -2.29 17.05
C ILE A 367 0.67 -0.89 16.47
N ILE A 368 1.17 0.04 17.28
CA ILE A 368 1.48 1.42 16.91
C ILE A 368 2.98 1.65 17.07
N PRO A 369 3.79 1.46 16.01
CA PRO A 369 5.23 1.69 16.03
C PRO A 369 5.62 3.17 16.10
N GLY A 370 6.71 3.46 16.81
CA GLY A 370 7.39 4.75 16.76
C GLY A 370 8.36 4.83 15.59
N SER A 371 9.65 4.65 15.88
CA SER A 371 10.77 4.70 14.94
C SER A 371 11.76 3.60 15.29
N MET A 372 12.81 3.43 14.46
CA MET A 372 13.88 2.46 14.70
C MET A 372 14.60 2.58 16.07
N THR A 373 14.43 3.69 16.81
CA THR A 373 15.02 3.88 18.15
C THR A 373 13.99 4.18 19.25
N THR A 374 12.71 4.21 18.94
CA THR A 374 11.66 4.54 19.91
C THR A 374 10.68 3.38 20.08
N ALA A 375 9.85 3.46 21.11
CA ALA A 375 8.94 2.37 21.44
C ALA A 375 7.91 2.11 20.33
N ALA A 376 7.45 0.86 20.26
CA ALA A 376 6.17 0.51 19.67
C ALA A 376 5.20 0.09 20.78
N TYR A 377 3.91 0.33 20.59
CA TYR A 377 2.89 0.00 21.59
C TYR A 377 1.97 -1.09 21.08
N LEU A 378 1.83 -2.16 21.87
CA LEU A 378 0.69 -3.07 21.74
C LEU A 378 -0.50 -2.38 22.39
N VAL A 379 -1.60 -2.29 21.66
CA VAL A 379 -2.81 -1.58 22.09
C VAL A 379 -4.06 -2.43 21.88
N SER A 380 -5.14 -2.05 22.56
CA SER A 380 -6.49 -2.56 22.33
C SER A 380 -7.43 -1.39 22.03
N GLY A 381 -8.28 -1.52 21.01
CA GLY A 381 -9.23 -0.49 20.61
C GLY A 381 -10.34 -0.26 21.63
N ARG A 382 -10.80 0.99 21.75
CA ARG A 382 -11.93 1.40 22.60
C ARG A 382 -13.25 1.56 21.84
N GLY A 383 -13.28 1.23 20.53
CA GLY A 383 -14.51 1.28 19.73
C GLY A 383 -15.14 2.67 19.64
N ILE A 384 -14.33 3.71 19.46
CA ILE A 384 -14.83 5.09 19.39
C ILE A 384 -15.46 5.37 18.03
N GLU A 385 -16.78 5.49 18.00
CA GLU A 385 -17.57 5.71 16.77
C GLU A 385 -17.18 6.98 16.01
N ASN A 386 -16.90 8.07 16.72
CA ASN A 386 -16.45 9.33 16.11
C ASN A 386 -15.09 9.19 15.40
N ALA A 387 -14.29 8.18 15.77
CA ALA A 387 -13.05 7.82 15.11
C ALA A 387 -13.24 6.74 14.04
N LEU A 388 -14.48 6.35 13.73
CA LEU A 388 -14.80 5.23 12.85
C LEU A 388 -14.08 3.95 13.32
N ASN A 389 -14.09 3.70 14.64
CA ASN A 389 -13.40 2.58 15.28
C ASN A 389 -11.95 2.47 14.79
N SER A 390 -11.20 3.57 14.83
CA SER A 390 -9.83 3.63 14.30
C SER A 390 -8.86 4.32 15.23
N ALA A 391 -7.58 4.01 15.07
CA ALA A 391 -6.45 4.63 15.76
C ALA A 391 -5.29 4.92 14.80
N SER A 392 -4.26 5.61 15.32
CA SER A 392 -3.02 5.87 14.57
C SER A 392 -2.34 4.57 14.17
N HIS A 393 -1.63 4.58 13.05
CA HIS A 393 -0.82 3.42 12.62
C HIS A 393 0.63 3.48 13.09
N GLY A 394 1.09 4.61 13.62
CA GLY A 394 2.44 4.78 14.11
C GLY A 394 2.72 6.22 14.55
N SER A 395 3.99 6.63 14.60
CA SER A 395 4.36 8.02 14.88
C SER A 395 3.93 9.01 13.80
N GLY A 396 3.91 8.57 12.53
CA GLY A 396 3.78 9.48 11.39
C GLY A 396 5.02 10.36 11.17
N ARG A 397 5.17 10.92 9.97
CA ARG A 397 6.34 11.74 9.63
C ARG A 397 6.19 13.16 10.19
N ALA A 398 7.27 13.68 10.75
CA ALA A 398 7.41 15.09 11.12
C ALA A 398 7.99 15.95 9.98
N MET A 399 8.62 15.30 8.99
CA MET A 399 9.18 15.97 7.81
C MET A 399 9.22 15.05 6.58
N SER A 400 9.33 15.65 5.39
CA SER A 400 9.47 14.90 4.13
C SER A 400 10.76 14.08 4.08
N ARG A 401 10.81 13.06 3.22
CA ARG A 401 12.03 12.26 2.99
C ARG A 401 13.19 13.12 2.53
N GLN A 402 12.94 14.02 1.57
CA GLN A 402 13.92 14.99 1.10
C GLN A 402 14.48 15.83 2.26
N LYS A 403 13.61 16.41 3.09
CA LYS A 403 14.03 17.22 4.23
C LYS A 403 14.80 16.41 5.27
N ALA A 404 14.43 15.15 5.49
CA ALA A 404 15.16 14.24 6.38
C ALA A 404 16.57 13.94 5.84
N ASN A 405 16.69 13.68 4.53
CA ASN A 405 17.95 13.45 3.85
C ASN A 405 18.87 14.68 3.92
N ASP A 406 18.32 15.87 3.67
CA ASP A 406 19.09 17.12 3.64
C ASP A 406 19.63 17.53 5.03
N ASN A 407 18.93 17.14 6.10
CA ASN A 407 19.26 17.56 7.47
C ASN A 407 19.95 16.47 8.31
N MET A 408 20.24 15.29 7.76
CA MET A 408 20.83 14.18 8.50
C MET A 408 22.04 13.59 7.80
N THR A 409 23.12 13.40 8.55
CA THR A 409 24.31 12.70 8.07
C THR A 409 24.36 11.28 8.62
N ASN A 410 25.02 10.37 7.87
CA ASN A 410 25.23 9.00 8.32
C ASN A 410 25.95 8.90 9.69
N SER A 411 26.88 9.81 9.99
CA SER A 411 27.59 9.82 11.27
C SER A 411 26.70 10.28 12.42
N ALA A 412 25.85 11.28 12.21
CA ALA A 412 24.86 11.72 13.19
C ALA A 412 23.79 10.64 13.45
N MET A 413 23.27 10.01 12.39
CA MET A 413 22.33 8.90 12.51
C MET A 413 22.91 7.73 13.30
N LYS A 414 24.16 7.34 13.03
CA LYS A 414 24.86 6.30 13.81
C LYS A 414 24.99 6.65 15.28
N LYS A 415 25.26 7.92 15.62
CA LYS A 415 25.30 8.38 17.02
C LYS A 415 23.94 8.23 17.69
N LEU A 416 22.85 8.67 17.05
CA LEU A 416 21.48 8.52 17.58
C LEU A 416 21.14 7.05 17.87
N ILE A 417 21.42 6.18 16.91
CA ILE A 417 21.18 4.73 17.03
C ILE A 417 22.00 4.12 18.16
N SER A 418 23.29 4.48 18.26
CA SER A 418 24.16 3.99 19.32
C SER A 418 23.72 4.46 20.70
N SER A 419 23.27 5.71 20.83
CA SER A 419 22.75 6.24 22.09
C SER A 419 21.47 5.54 22.54
N ALA A 420 20.68 5.02 21.61
CA ALA A 420 19.50 4.21 21.89
C ALA A 420 19.82 2.73 22.17
N ASN A 421 21.09 2.31 22.12
CA ASN A 421 21.52 0.91 22.23
C ASN A 421 20.84 -0.01 21.19
N VAL A 422 20.63 0.51 19.98
CA VAL A 422 20.04 -0.24 18.86
C VAL A 422 21.11 -0.68 17.87
N LYS A 423 21.03 -1.92 17.40
CA LYS A 423 21.84 -2.43 16.29
C LYS A 423 21.07 -2.25 14.97
N LEU A 424 21.50 -1.32 14.13
CA LEU A 424 20.91 -1.14 12.80
C LEU A 424 21.65 -1.95 11.73
N ILE A 425 20.90 -2.68 10.91
CA ILE A 425 21.32 -3.39 9.70
C ILE A 425 20.69 -2.68 8.50
N GLY A 426 21.52 -2.03 7.68
CA GLY A 426 21.02 -1.22 6.56
C GLY A 426 20.53 0.15 7.02
N GLY A 427 19.36 0.56 6.52
CA GLY A 427 18.75 1.85 6.81
C GLY A 427 19.27 3.02 5.98
N SER A 428 18.40 4.02 5.81
CA SER A 428 18.65 5.27 5.12
C SER A 428 18.49 6.44 6.08
N VAL A 429 19.22 7.53 5.84
CA VAL A 429 19.06 8.80 6.57
C VAL A 429 17.66 9.40 6.40
N GLU A 430 16.92 9.03 5.35
CA GLU A 430 15.53 9.45 5.15
C GLU A 430 14.57 8.96 6.25
N GLU A 431 14.92 7.84 6.87
CA GLU A 431 14.11 7.17 7.90
C GLU A 431 14.71 7.37 9.30
N ASN A 432 15.60 8.35 9.47
CA ASN A 432 16.19 8.66 10.77
C ASN A 432 15.12 8.95 11.85
N PRO A 433 15.41 8.69 13.14
CA PRO A 433 14.41 8.84 14.21
C PRO A 433 13.76 10.22 14.31
N LEU A 434 14.48 11.30 13.97
CA LEU A 434 13.96 12.67 14.03
C LEU A 434 13.05 13.00 12.83
N ALA A 435 12.99 12.14 11.81
CA ALA A 435 12.07 12.28 10.69
C ALA A 435 10.61 11.98 11.08
N TYR A 436 10.40 11.36 12.25
CA TYR A 436 9.12 10.93 12.78
C TYR A 436 8.67 11.82 13.95
N LYS A 437 7.36 11.90 14.18
CA LYS A 437 6.82 12.59 15.36
C LYS A 437 7.14 11.77 16.62
N ASP A 438 7.14 12.44 17.76
CA ASP A 438 7.30 11.77 19.06
C ASP A 438 6.12 10.83 19.32
N ILE A 439 6.43 9.53 19.43
CA ILE A 439 5.43 8.48 19.65
C ILE A 439 4.69 8.69 20.97
N GLU A 440 5.34 9.23 22.00
CA GLU A 440 4.71 9.44 23.30
C GLU A 440 3.62 10.52 23.20
N GLN A 441 3.84 11.57 22.40
CA GLN A 441 2.83 12.60 22.14
C GLN A 441 1.67 12.08 21.28
N VAL A 442 1.96 11.22 20.31
CA VAL A 442 0.92 10.56 19.49
C VAL A 442 0.04 9.70 20.38
N MET A 443 0.63 8.84 21.22
CA MET A 443 -0.10 7.99 22.17
C MET A 443 -0.93 8.80 23.16
N LEU A 444 -0.36 9.87 23.74
CA LEU A 444 -1.09 10.77 24.64
C LEU A 444 -2.30 11.40 23.95
N SER A 445 -2.17 11.76 22.68
CA SER A 445 -3.22 12.41 21.88
C SER A 445 -4.33 11.47 21.43
N GLN A 446 -4.16 10.15 21.56
CA GLN A 446 -5.16 9.13 21.22
C GLN A 446 -5.53 8.23 22.40
N ARG A 447 -5.25 8.65 23.65
CA ARG A 447 -5.61 7.89 24.86
C ARG A 447 -7.09 7.54 24.99
N GLU A 448 -7.95 8.27 24.27
CA GLU A 448 -9.39 7.98 24.22
C GLU A 448 -9.74 6.89 23.20
N LEU A 449 -8.87 6.63 22.23
CA LEU A 449 -9.09 5.67 21.13
C LEU A 449 -8.63 4.26 21.48
N VAL A 450 -7.60 4.13 22.32
CA VAL A 450 -6.94 2.86 22.61
C VAL A 450 -6.46 2.76 24.06
N ASP A 451 -6.41 1.53 24.56
CA ASP A 451 -5.72 1.16 25.79
C ASP A 451 -4.35 0.56 25.49
N ILE A 452 -3.32 0.99 26.22
CA ILE A 452 -1.98 0.37 26.10
C ILE A 452 -2.02 -1.00 26.79
N GLN A 453 -1.47 -2.00 26.13
CA GLN A 453 -1.42 -3.39 26.58
C GLN A 453 0.03 -3.90 26.70
N GLY A 454 0.98 -3.22 26.06
CA GLY A 454 2.40 -3.51 26.20
C GLY A 454 3.28 -2.48 25.50
N LYS A 455 4.56 -2.43 25.89
CA LYS A 455 5.57 -1.51 25.34
C LYS A 455 6.75 -2.31 24.79
N PHE A 456 6.95 -2.24 23.48
CA PHE A 456 8.05 -2.86 22.76
C PHE A 456 9.19 -1.87 22.56
N ILE A 457 10.42 -2.29 22.86
CA ILE A 457 11.65 -1.54 22.65
C ILE A 457 12.53 -2.29 21.63
N PRO A 458 12.82 -1.69 20.46
CA PRO A 458 13.68 -2.32 19.47
C PRO A 458 15.12 -2.46 20.00
N LYS A 459 15.77 -3.57 19.65
CA LYS A 459 17.20 -3.83 19.96
C LYS A 459 18.01 -4.07 18.70
N ILE A 460 17.46 -4.79 17.73
CA ILE A 460 18.09 -5.08 16.44
C ILE A 460 17.07 -4.74 15.36
N VAL A 461 17.43 -3.84 14.45
CA VAL A 461 16.56 -3.32 13.42
C VAL A 461 17.19 -3.60 12.06
N ARG A 462 16.43 -4.13 11.11
CA ARG A 462 16.79 -4.16 9.69
C ARG A 462 15.81 -3.33 8.88
N MET A 463 16.38 -2.47 8.04
CA MET A 463 15.66 -1.66 7.06
C MET A 463 16.38 -1.71 5.71
N HIS A 464 15.69 -1.25 4.67
CA HIS A 464 16.32 -1.10 3.36
C HIS A 464 17.47 -0.09 3.43
N LYS A 465 18.55 -0.41 2.71
CA LYS A 465 19.64 0.51 2.43
C LYS A 465 19.70 0.64 0.92
N GLU A 466 19.69 1.88 0.43
CA GLU A 466 19.83 2.18 -1.00
C GLU A 466 21.17 1.74 -1.57
#